data_AF-A0A916MUI8-F1
#
_entry.id   AF-A0A916MUI8-F1
#
_cell.length_a   1.000
_cell.length_b   1.000
_cell.length_c   1.000
_cell.angle_alpha   90.00
_cell.angle_beta   90.00
_cell.angle_gamma   90.00
#
_symmetry.space_group_name_H-M   'P 1'
#
loop_
_entity.id
_entity.type
_entity.pdbx_description
1 polymer ?
#
loop_
_entity_poly.entity_id
_entity_poly.type
_entity_poly.pdbx_seq_one_letter_code
_entity_poly.pdbx_strand_id
1 'polypeptide(L)'
;MPAPENIPKGTAGMMGTVFRWLVRKPSQKADASVNPLEDPRSAIAFGNTIIFIGIGSFLFWASLAPLDEGVPSTGVVVVESQRKIVAHLTGGIVAEVKVRENQQVREGDVLLTLDATRAQTAYTSTLNEYIAAAAKLARLTAEQTFADRIVFPEDVLAYAREAGRMDLIQAQEQVFRIRRQALTNEQAILHENLSASQSQASGARQQMAARQQQVALLTDELSRLRPLVDEGYAPRTKLFEQERQIAELTSVTSDIQARIAKEVSTSAELRLRILQRRQEFLREVESLVADASRETANLREKLRDAALELDRTTIQAPVSGQVVALQVTTPG
;
A
#
# COMPACT_ATOMS: atom_id res chain seq x y z
N MET A 1 33.80 16.72 66.95
CA MET A 1 33.88 17.58 68.16
C MET A 1 32.50 18.14 68.44
N PRO A 2 32.07 18.28 69.71
CA PRO A 2 32.38 17.48 70.91
C PRO A 2 31.16 16.54 71.22
N ALA A 3 31.13 15.54 72.12
CA ALA A 3 31.87 15.19 73.34
C ALA A 3 31.53 16.04 74.59
N PRO A 4 31.76 15.58 75.84
CA PRO A 4 31.72 14.20 76.37
C PRO A 4 30.94 14.06 77.71
N GLU A 5 30.77 12.85 78.24
CA GLU A 5 30.70 12.67 79.72
C GLU A 5 31.33 11.35 80.22
N ASN A 6 32.45 11.53 80.93
CA ASN A 6 33.05 10.89 82.12
C ASN A 6 32.53 9.52 82.67
N ILE A 7 33.35 8.55 83.13
CA ILE A 7 34.61 8.52 83.96
C ILE A 7 34.32 8.66 85.48
N PRO A 8 35.05 8.00 86.43
CA PRO A 8 36.16 7.01 86.36
C PRO A 8 35.69 5.60 86.87
N LYS A 9 36.46 4.57 87.31
CA LYS A 9 37.88 4.27 87.69
C LYS A 9 38.22 2.82 87.24
N GLY A 10 39.44 2.27 87.25
CA GLY A 10 40.77 2.81 87.57
C GLY A 10 41.55 1.97 88.61
N THR A 11 42.47 1.08 88.19
CA THR A 11 43.55 0.48 89.03
C THR A 11 44.61 -0.27 88.17
N ALA A 12 45.70 -0.74 88.79
CA ALA A 12 46.89 -1.39 88.21
C ALA A 12 46.62 -2.70 87.40
N GLY A 13 47.55 -3.27 86.63
CA GLY A 13 48.94 -2.87 86.34
C GLY A 13 49.99 -3.95 86.65
N MET A 14 50.70 -4.42 85.61
CA MET A 14 51.90 -5.29 85.61
C MET A 14 51.80 -6.81 85.95
N MET A 15 52.60 -7.60 85.20
CA MET A 15 53.15 -8.94 85.49
C MET A 15 52.23 -10.20 85.51
N GLY A 16 52.83 -11.37 85.22
CA GLY A 16 52.22 -12.72 85.34
C GLY A 16 51.40 -13.17 84.10
N THR A 17 51.88 -13.98 83.15
CA THR A 17 52.54 -15.30 83.19
C THR A 17 51.63 -16.49 83.56
N VAL A 18 51.06 -17.10 82.50
CA VAL A 18 50.99 -18.56 82.19
C VAL A 18 50.45 -19.57 83.27
N PHE A 19 49.49 -20.39 82.80
CA PHE A 19 49.04 -21.71 83.32
C PHE A 19 48.11 -21.83 84.55
N ARG A 20 46.81 -21.90 84.21
CA ARG A 20 45.85 -23.01 84.45
C ARG A 20 46.04 -23.94 85.67
N TRP A 21 44.92 -24.09 86.37
CA TRP A 21 44.65 -24.78 87.64
C TRP A 21 44.97 -26.30 87.72
N LEU A 22 45.55 -26.67 88.87
CA LEU A 22 45.21 -27.83 89.74
C LEU A 22 45.41 -29.29 89.26
N VAL A 23 46.39 -29.97 89.88
CA VAL A 23 46.24 -31.37 90.35
C VAL A 23 46.75 -31.48 91.80
N ARG A 24 45.90 -32.00 92.69
CA ARG A 24 46.21 -32.34 94.10
C ARG A 24 46.60 -33.81 94.19
N LYS A 25 47.79 -34.15 94.68
CA LYS A 25 48.17 -35.50 95.18
C LYS A 25 49.38 -35.41 96.16
N PRO A 26 49.75 -36.46 96.91
CA PRO A 26 49.70 -36.35 98.36
C PRO A 26 51.06 -36.49 99.06
N SER A 27 51.06 -36.21 100.37
CA SER A 27 52.12 -36.64 101.27
C SER A 27 51.97 -38.11 101.67
N GLN A 28 53.08 -38.84 101.69
CA GLN A 28 53.42 -39.67 102.86
C GLN A 28 54.93 -39.93 102.92
N LYS A 29 55.38 -40.46 104.06
CA LYS A 29 56.80 -40.51 104.45
C LYS A 29 57.52 -41.68 103.78
N ALA A 30 58.85 -41.59 103.76
CA ALA A 30 59.70 -42.74 103.54
C ALA A 30 59.68 -43.67 104.78
N ASP A 31 59.73 -44.96 104.51
CA ASP A 31 60.43 -45.97 105.32
C ASP A 31 61.20 -46.89 104.34
N ALA A 32 62.22 -47.60 104.83
CA ALA A 32 63.31 -48.09 103.99
C ALA A 32 63.24 -49.58 103.60
N SER A 33 64.05 -49.95 102.59
CA SER A 33 64.29 -51.31 102.03
C SER A 33 63.12 -51.88 101.20
N VAL A 34 63.32 -52.66 100.13
CA VAL A 34 64.52 -53.35 99.57
C VAL A 34 64.57 -53.18 98.02
N ASN A 35 65.76 -52.97 97.44
CA ASN A 35 66.09 -53.22 96.01
C ASN A 35 66.80 -54.59 95.90
N PRO A 36 66.78 -55.37 94.78
CA PRO A 36 66.71 -54.97 93.35
C PRO A 36 65.51 -55.63 92.60
N LEU A 37 65.30 -55.68 91.27
CA LEU A 37 66.07 -55.72 90.00
C LEU A 37 65.23 -55.02 88.89
N GLU A 38 65.71 -54.28 87.89
CA GLU A 38 66.71 -54.53 86.80
C GLU A 38 66.16 -55.21 85.51
N ASP A 39 65.32 -54.50 84.72
CA ASP A 39 65.25 -54.59 83.24
C ASP A 39 64.61 -53.30 82.64
N PRO A 40 65.31 -52.51 81.81
CA PRO A 40 64.78 -51.27 81.22
C PRO A 40 63.92 -51.44 79.95
N ARG A 41 63.80 -52.63 79.35
CA ARG A 41 63.17 -52.79 78.02
C ARG A 41 61.63 -52.74 78.01
N SER A 42 60.99 -53.19 79.09
CA SER A 42 59.52 -53.30 79.18
C SER A 42 58.81 -51.93 79.20
N ALA A 43 59.36 -50.95 79.91
CA ALA A 43 58.77 -49.61 80.05
C ALA A 43 58.71 -48.84 78.72
N ILE A 44 59.74 -48.96 77.89
CA ILE A 44 59.83 -48.27 76.59
C ILE A 44 58.80 -48.85 75.61
N ALA A 45 58.62 -50.18 75.60
CA ALA A 45 57.62 -50.83 74.76
C ALA A 45 56.19 -50.35 75.09
N PHE A 46 55.84 -50.28 76.37
CA PHE A 46 54.53 -49.82 76.83
C PHE A 46 54.26 -48.35 76.43
N GLY A 47 55.25 -47.47 76.60
CA GLY A 47 55.15 -46.07 76.19
C GLY A 47 54.94 -45.89 74.69
N ASN A 48 55.67 -46.64 73.86
CA ASN A 48 55.56 -46.57 72.40
C ASN A 48 54.20 -47.08 71.90
N THR A 49 53.63 -48.12 72.53
CA THR A 49 52.28 -48.62 72.20
C THR A 49 51.19 -47.57 72.42
N ILE A 50 51.25 -46.80 73.51
CA ILE A 50 50.30 -45.71 73.79
C ILE A 50 50.39 -44.61 72.73
N ILE A 51 51.60 -44.24 72.29
CA ILE A 51 51.82 -43.24 71.24
C ILE A 51 51.21 -43.70 69.90
N PHE A 52 51.45 -44.95 69.49
CA PHE A 52 50.89 -45.52 68.26
C PHE A 52 49.35 -45.57 68.28
N ILE A 53 48.74 -45.95 69.41
CA ILE A 53 47.28 -45.96 69.56
C ILE A 53 46.70 -44.54 69.48
N GLY A 54 47.33 -43.57 70.16
CA GLY A 54 46.88 -42.18 70.16
C GLY A 54 46.94 -41.53 68.77
N ILE A 55 48.09 -41.66 68.08
CA ILE A 55 48.28 -41.12 66.72
C ILE A 55 47.36 -41.84 65.72
N GLY A 56 47.28 -43.17 65.78
CA GLY A 56 46.42 -43.95 64.90
C GLY A 56 44.94 -43.60 65.04
N SER A 57 44.45 -43.43 66.27
CA SER A 57 43.06 -43.03 66.54
C SER A 57 42.75 -41.63 66.02
N PHE A 58 43.68 -40.68 66.20
CA PHE A 58 43.50 -39.31 65.71
C PHE A 58 43.50 -39.24 64.18
N LEU A 59 44.44 -39.91 63.51
CA LEU A 59 44.50 -39.93 62.03
C LEU A 59 43.29 -40.65 61.42
N PHE A 60 42.84 -41.75 62.02
CA PHE A 60 41.65 -42.47 61.57
C PHE A 60 40.40 -41.56 61.65
N TRP A 61 40.20 -40.89 62.78
CA TRP A 61 39.11 -39.92 62.92
C TRP A 61 39.23 -38.74 61.93
N ALA A 62 40.42 -38.15 61.79
CA ALA A 62 40.65 -37.04 60.87
C ALA A 62 40.42 -37.40 59.39
N SER A 63 40.64 -38.66 59.00
CA SER A 63 40.36 -39.14 57.63
C SER A 63 38.88 -39.43 57.34
N LEU A 64 38.07 -39.61 58.39
CA LEU A 64 36.62 -39.88 58.29
C LEU A 64 35.76 -38.65 58.65
N ALA A 65 36.35 -37.56 59.11
CA ALA A 65 35.65 -36.31 59.40
C ALA A 65 35.32 -35.56 58.09
N PRO A 66 34.03 -35.38 57.73
CA PRO A 66 33.68 -34.56 56.58
C PRO A 66 33.96 -33.08 56.87
N LEU A 67 34.69 -32.41 55.98
CA LEU A 67 34.80 -30.95 55.97
C LEU A 67 33.77 -30.38 54.99
N ASP A 68 32.63 -29.94 55.52
CA ASP A 68 31.61 -29.22 54.74
C ASP A 68 32.08 -27.78 54.43
N GLU A 69 32.82 -27.61 53.33
CA GLU A 69 33.33 -26.31 52.89
C GLU A 69 32.27 -25.50 52.12
N GLY A 70 31.40 -24.82 52.86
CA GLY A 70 30.39 -23.91 52.30
C GLY A 70 30.95 -22.57 51.84
N VAL A 71 31.40 -22.48 50.58
CA VAL A 71 31.85 -21.21 49.98
C VAL A 71 30.65 -20.31 49.63
N PRO A 72 30.52 -19.10 50.22
CA PRO A 72 29.40 -18.19 49.94
C PRO A 72 29.58 -17.48 48.59
N SER A 73 29.06 -18.07 47.52
CA SER A 73 29.04 -17.46 46.17
C SER A 73 27.80 -16.59 45.96
N THR A 74 27.98 -15.28 45.77
CA THR A 74 26.91 -14.31 45.44
C THR A 74 26.46 -14.41 43.98
N GLY A 75 25.77 -15.52 43.65
CA GLY A 75 25.08 -15.67 42.36
C GLY A 75 23.84 -14.80 42.29
N VAL A 76 23.86 -13.75 41.46
CA VAL A 76 22.65 -12.96 41.15
C VAL A 76 21.86 -13.68 40.06
N VAL A 77 20.66 -14.16 40.39
CA VAL A 77 19.72 -14.73 39.41
C VAL A 77 19.09 -13.58 38.60
N VAL A 78 19.81 -13.11 37.59
CA VAL A 78 19.24 -12.22 36.57
C VAL A 78 18.38 -13.08 35.65
N VAL A 79 17.06 -12.99 35.84
CA VAL A 79 16.11 -13.53 34.85
C VAL A 79 16.33 -12.75 33.55
N GLU A 80 16.64 -13.45 32.45
CA GLU A 80 16.78 -12.85 31.11
C GLU A 80 15.40 -12.46 30.55
N SER A 81 14.81 -11.44 31.17
CA SER A 81 13.54 -10.85 30.77
C SER A 81 13.78 -10.06 29.49
N GLN A 82 13.59 -10.72 28.34
CA GLN A 82 13.62 -10.11 27.01
C GLN A 82 12.38 -9.20 26.81
N ARG A 83 12.37 -8.07 27.53
CA ARG A 83 11.30 -7.05 27.50
C ARG A 83 11.21 -6.44 26.11
N LYS A 84 10.14 -6.75 25.37
CA LYS A 84 9.82 -6.07 24.11
C LYS A 84 9.20 -4.71 24.41
N ILE A 85 9.89 -3.63 24.04
CA ILE A 85 9.37 -2.27 24.14
C ILE A 85 8.32 -2.09 23.03
N VAL A 86 7.11 -1.69 23.41
CA VAL A 86 6.05 -1.32 22.46
C VAL A 86 6.00 0.21 22.36
N ALA A 87 6.15 0.74 21.16
CA ALA A 87 6.15 2.19 20.90
C ALA A 87 5.44 2.50 19.58
N HIS A 88 4.71 3.63 19.52
CA HIS A 88 4.08 4.10 18.29
C HIS A 88 5.06 4.92 17.46
N LEU A 89 5.24 4.57 16.19
CA LEU A 89 6.24 5.18 15.30
C LEU A 89 6.02 6.69 15.09
N THR A 90 4.77 7.16 15.06
CA THR A 90 4.39 8.55 14.78
C THR A 90 4.06 9.36 16.04
N GLY A 91 3.94 8.72 17.21
CA GLY A 91 3.27 9.30 18.39
C GLY A 91 1.77 9.55 18.17
N GLY A 92 1.10 10.24 19.10
CA GLY A 92 -0.34 10.56 19.02
C GLY A 92 -0.93 10.99 20.36
N ILE A 93 -2.15 11.52 20.33
CA ILE A 93 -3.02 11.72 21.51
C ILE A 93 -3.56 10.35 21.94
N VAL A 94 -3.65 10.06 23.25
CA VAL A 94 -4.11 8.77 23.75
C VAL A 94 -5.60 8.85 24.10
N ALA A 95 -6.43 8.12 23.35
CA ALA A 95 -7.88 8.12 23.51
C ALA A 95 -8.34 7.14 24.60
N GLU A 96 -7.74 5.95 24.69
CA GLU A 96 -8.10 4.93 25.68
C GLU A 96 -6.89 4.04 26.01
N VAL A 97 -6.71 3.70 27.28
CA VAL A 97 -5.72 2.70 27.74
C VAL A 97 -6.49 1.49 28.26
N LYS A 98 -6.33 0.34 27.60
CA LYS A 98 -7.14 -0.88 27.81
C LYS A 98 -6.50 -1.90 28.74
N VAL A 99 -5.25 -1.64 29.15
CA VAL A 99 -4.48 -2.49 30.08
C VAL A 99 -4.04 -1.71 31.32
N ARG A 100 -3.67 -2.46 32.37
CA ARG A 100 -3.12 -1.92 33.62
C ARG A 100 -1.70 -2.46 33.84
N GLU A 101 -0.93 -1.75 34.66
CA GLU A 101 0.37 -2.25 35.13
C GLU A 101 0.22 -3.62 35.81
N ASN A 102 1.15 -4.55 35.53
CA ASN A 102 1.11 -5.96 35.92
C ASN A 102 -0.04 -6.80 35.33
N GLN A 103 -0.87 -6.28 34.42
CA GLN A 103 -1.89 -7.09 33.73
C GLN A 103 -1.23 -8.09 32.77
N GLN A 104 -1.76 -9.31 32.72
CA GLN A 104 -1.34 -10.33 31.77
C GLN A 104 -2.14 -10.21 30.48
N VAL A 105 -1.45 -10.26 29.33
CA VAL A 105 -1.99 -10.06 27.98
C VAL A 105 -1.52 -11.17 27.04
N ARG A 106 -2.29 -11.40 25.99
CA ARG A 106 -1.97 -12.29 24.86
C ARG A 106 -1.48 -11.49 23.67
N GLU A 107 -0.78 -12.15 22.77
CA GLU A 107 -0.41 -11.60 21.47
C GLU A 107 -1.67 -11.19 20.68
N GLY A 108 -1.68 -9.97 20.16
CA GLY A 108 -2.85 -9.36 19.52
C GLY A 108 -3.83 -8.62 20.46
N ASP A 109 -3.71 -8.75 21.79
CA ASP A 109 -4.55 -7.97 22.72
C ASP A 109 -4.28 -6.47 22.56
N VAL A 110 -5.34 -5.66 22.45
CA VAL A 110 -5.21 -4.19 22.35
C VAL A 110 -4.76 -3.61 23.69
N LEU A 111 -3.61 -2.95 23.69
CA LEU A 111 -3.01 -2.30 24.85
C LEU A 111 -3.59 -0.89 25.06
N LEU A 112 -3.59 -0.07 24.00
CA LEU A 112 -4.15 1.28 24.00
C LEU A 112 -4.57 1.69 22.59
N THR A 113 -5.45 2.69 22.51
CA THR A 113 -5.87 3.32 21.25
C THR A 113 -5.59 4.82 21.27
N LEU A 114 -5.10 5.34 20.15
CA LEU A 114 -4.84 6.75 19.90
C LEU A 114 -6.08 7.46 19.36
N ASP A 115 -6.08 8.80 19.33
CA ASP A 115 -7.09 9.57 18.60
C ASP A 115 -7.02 9.29 17.09
N ALA A 116 -7.91 8.42 16.62
CA ALA A 116 -8.01 8.06 15.22
C ALA A 116 -8.62 9.16 14.32
N THR A 117 -9.15 10.26 14.87
CA THR A 117 -9.92 11.27 14.10
C THR A 117 -9.14 11.78 12.88
N ARG A 118 -7.85 12.09 13.04
CA ARG A 118 -7.01 12.58 11.93
C ARG A 118 -6.76 11.52 10.86
N ALA A 119 -6.37 10.31 11.27
CA ALA A 119 -6.11 9.20 10.35
C ALA A 119 -7.38 8.76 9.61
N GLN A 120 -8.52 8.70 10.32
CA GLN A 120 -9.83 8.41 9.75
C GLN A 120 -10.24 9.46 8.72
N THR A 121 -10.04 10.76 8.99
CA THR A 121 -10.31 11.83 8.01
C THR A 121 -9.39 11.72 6.79
N ALA A 122 -8.09 11.45 6.98
CA ALA A 122 -7.13 11.28 5.88
C ALA A 122 -7.47 10.07 4.99
N TYR A 123 -7.76 8.92 5.61
CA TYR A 123 -8.25 7.71 4.92
C TYR A 123 -9.54 8.01 4.16
N THR A 124 -10.52 8.66 4.80
CA THR A 124 -11.83 8.93 4.19
C THR A 124 -11.72 9.93 3.02
N SER A 125 -10.87 10.96 3.09
CA SER A 125 -10.61 11.85 1.93
C SER A 125 -9.97 11.07 0.78
N THR A 126 -8.90 10.33 1.07
CA THR A 126 -8.16 9.56 0.06
C THR A 126 -9.03 8.49 -0.60
N LEU A 127 -9.96 7.88 0.16
CA LEU A 127 -10.94 6.92 -0.34
C LEU A 127 -11.96 7.59 -1.28
N ASN A 128 -12.49 8.75 -0.90
CA ASN A 128 -13.37 9.55 -1.77
C ASN A 128 -12.69 9.93 -3.09
N GLU A 129 -11.42 10.36 -3.01
CA GLU A 129 -10.59 10.70 -4.17
C GLU A 129 -10.31 9.46 -5.06
N TYR A 130 -9.95 8.31 -4.45
CA TYR A 130 -9.74 7.04 -5.18
C TYR A 130 -11.00 6.58 -5.91
N ILE A 131 -12.17 6.58 -5.26
CA ILE A 131 -13.44 6.22 -5.88
C ILE A 131 -13.73 7.12 -7.09
N ALA A 132 -13.55 8.44 -6.96
CA ALA A 132 -13.77 9.39 -8.04
C ALA A 132 -12.81 9.16 -9.23
N ALA A 133 -11.51 9.00 -8.96
CA ALA A 133 -10.49 8.77 -9.98
C ALA A 133 -10.67 7.42 -10.69
N ALA A 134 -10.94 6.35 -9.95
CA ALA A 134 -11.12 5.01 -10.52
C ALA A 134 -12.43 4.90 -11.31
N ALA A 135 -13.52 5.54 -10.89
CA ALA A 135 -14.75 5.63 -11.66
C ALA A 135 -14.57 6.44 -12.96
N LYS A 136 -13.83 7.55 -12.89
CA LYS A 136 -13.40 8.36 -14.05
C LYS A 136 -12.56 7.54 -15.03
N LEU A 137 -11.61 6.74 -14.53
CA LEU A 137 -10.79 5.83 -15.36
C LEU A 137 -11.63 4.73 -16.01
N ALA A 138 -12.57 4.12 -15.28
CA ALA A 138 -13.49 3.10 -15.83
C ALA A 138 -14.34 3.68 -16.98
N ARG A 139 -14.90 4.89 -16.80
CA ARG A 139 -15.60 5.61 -17.87
C ARG A 139 -14.70 5.85 -19.09
N LEU A 140 -13.51 6.40 -18.87
CA LEU A 140 -12.59 6.76 -19.96
C LEU A 140 -12.12 5.52 -20.73
N THR A 141 -11.91 4.40 -20.06
CA THR A 141 -11.61 3.10 -20.69
C THR A 141 -12.78 2.65 -21.58
N ALA A 142 -14.02 2.77 -21.12
CA ALA A 142 -15.21 2.46 -21.91
C ALA A 142 -15.39 3.40 -23.12
N GLU A 143 -15.05 4.69 -22.99
CA GLU A 143 -15.03 5.64 -24.11
C GLU A 143 -13.93 5.31 -25.12
N GLN A 144 -12.74 4.90 -24.67
CA GLN A 144 -11.60 4.51 -25.52
C GLN A 144 -11.93 3.30 -26.39
N THR A 145 -12.64 2.31 -25.83
CA THR A 145 -13.08 1.11 -26.55
C THR A 145 -14.41 1.27 -27.31
N PHE A 146 -15.04 2.44 -27.27
CA PHE A 146 -16.41 2.68 -27.77
C PHE A 146 -17.46 1.69 -27.25
N ALA A 147 -17.40 1.34 -25.96
CA ALA A 147 -18.32 0.36 -25.37
C ALA A 147 -19.75 0.91 -25.18
N ASP A 148 -20.74 0.01 -25.11
CA ASP A 148 -22.15 0.39 -24.86
C ASP A 148 -22.46 0.73 -23.40
N ARG A 149 -21.57 0.37 -22.47
CA ARG A 149 -21.70 0.62 -21.02
C ARG A 149 -20.33 0.73 -20.37
N ILE A 150 -20.27 1.42 -19.24
CA ILE A 150 -19.11 1.37 -18.34
C ILE A 150 -19.09 -0.01 -17.66
N VAL A 151 -17.89 -0.55 -17.43
CA VAL A 151 -17.67 -1.67 -16.50
C VAL A 151 -16.80 -1.14 -15.37
N PHE A 152 -17.40 -0.94 -14.20
CA PHE A 152 -16.68 -0.49 -13.01
C PHE A 152 -16.03 -1.69 -12.31
N PRO A 153 -14.79 -1.58 -11.82
CA PRO A 153 -14.16 -2.59 -10.97
C PRO A 153 -14.95 -2.88 -9.69
N GLU A 154 -14.92 -4.13 -9.23
CA GLU A 154 -15.72 -4.56 -8.07
C GLU A 154 -15.25 -3.92 -6.75
N ASP A 155 -13.95 -3.65 -6.59
CA ASP A 155 -13.39 -2.94 -5.43
C ASP A 155 -13.96 -1.52 -5.34
N VAL A 156 -13.96 -0.78 -6.46
CA VAL A 156 -14.51 0.58 -6.55
C VAL A 156 -16.00 0.59 -6.22
N LEU A 157 -16.76 -0.41 -6.68
CA LEU A 157 -18.18 -0.54 -6.35
C LEU A 157 -18.43 -0.96 -4.89
N ALA A 158 -17.51 -1.72 -4.26
CA ALA A 158 -17.60 -2.06 -2.84
C ALA A 158 -17.33 -0.81 -1.98
N TYR A 159 -16.21 -0.14 -2.21
CA TYR A 159 -15.84 1.10 -1.52
C TYR A 159 -16.88 2.20 -1.70
N ALA A 160 -17.46 2.36 -2.90
CA ALA A 160 -18.54 3.32 -3.14
C ALA A 160 -19.84 2.98 -2.40
N ARG A 161 -20.13 1.69 -2.13
CA ARG A 161 -21.26 1.28 -1.29
C ARG A 161 -20.98 1.52 0.20
N GLU A 162 -19.80 1.13 0.67
CA GLU A 162 -19.37 1.27 2.07
C GLU A 162 -19.29 2.73 2.52
N ALA A 163 -18.65 3.59 1.71
CA ALA A 163 -18.52 5.02 1.99
C ALA A 163 -19.79 5.85 1.68
N GLY A 164 -20.88 5.21 1.22
CA GLY A 164 -22.10 5.90 0.80
C GLY A 164 -21.95 6.77 -0.47
N ARG A 165 -20.91 6.53 -1.29
CA ARG A 165 -20.49 7.33 -2.44
C ARG A 165 -20.94 6.80 -3.81
N MET A 166 -22.12 6.21 -3.88
CA MET A 166 -22.71 5.78 -5.16
C MET A 166 -23.06 6.96 -6.08
N ASP A 167 -23.12 8.19 -5.55
CA ASP A 167 -23.25 9.43 -6.32
C ASP A 167 -22.10 9.61 -7.33
N LEU A 168 -20.86 9.26 -6.95
CA LEU A 168 -19.69 9.36 -7.82
C LEU A 168 -19.78 8.42 -9.03
N ILE A 169 -20.32 7.21 -8.81
CA ILE A 169 -20.52 6.19 -9.86
C ILE A 169 -21.59 6.69 -10.85
N GLN A 170 -22.75 7.09 -10.34
CA GLN A 170 -23.88 7.60 -11.14
C GLN A 170 -23.52 8.88 -11.92
N ALA A 171 -22.68 9.75 -11.36
CA ALA A 171 -22.15 10.92 -12.06
C ALA A 171 -21.31 10.54 -13.29
N GLN A 172 -20.45 9.52 -13.20
CA GLN A 172 -19.68 9.05 -14.35
C GLN A 172 -20.57 8.36 -15.39
N GLU A 173 -21.58 7.59 -14.99
CA GLU A 173 -22.59 7.04 -15.92
C GLU A 173 -23.34 8.15 -16.68
N GLN A 174 -23.69 9.25 -16.01
CA GLN A 174 -24.33 10.39 -16.64
C GLN A 174 -23.41 11.09 -17.64
N VAL A 175 -22.16 11.37 -17.26
CA VAL A 175 -21.15 11.98 -18.16
C VAL A 175 -20.90 11.11 -19.39
N PHE A 176 -20.81 9.79 -19.20
CA PHE A 176 -20.64 8.82 -20.29
C PHE A 176 -21.78 8.86 -21.31
N ARG A 177 -23.03 8.81 -20.84
CA ARG A 177 -24.21 8.89 -21.72
C ARG A 177 -24.23 10.18 -22.52
N ILE A 178 -23.95 11.32 -21.87
CA ILE A 178 -23.87 12.64 -22.53
C ILE A 178 -22.77 12.65 -23.59
N ARG A 179 -21.53 12.25 -23.26
CA ARG A 179 -20.39 12.26 -24.20
C ARG A 179 -20.61 11.32 -25.39
N ARG A 180 -21.13 10.11 -25.16
CA ARG A 180 -21.46 9.18 -26.26
C ARG A 180 -22.58 9.73 -27.15
N GLN A 181 -23.63 10.30 -26.56
CA GLN A 181 -24.73 10.88 -27.33
C GLN A 181 -24.27 12.10 -28.15
N ALA A 182 -23.42 12.97 -27.60
CA ALA A 182 -22.82 14.09 -28.32
C ALA A 182 -22.03 13.62 -29.56
N LEU A 183 -21.09 12.69 -29.38
CA LEU A 183 -20.30 12.13 -30.49
C LEU A 183 -21.19 11.45 -31.55
N THR A 184 -22.22 10.70 -31.13
CA THR A 184 -23.17 10.03 -32.03
C THR A 184 -23.96 11.04 -32.84
N ASN A 185 -24.44 12.12 -32.20
CA ASN A 185 -25.19 13.18 -32.87
C ASN A 185 -24.32 13.96 -33.89
N GLU A 186 -23.09 14.30 -33.52
CA GLU A 186 -22.13 14.96 -34.41
C GLU A 186 -21.83 14.10 -35.65
N GLN A 187 -21.60 12.79 -35.45
CA GLN A 187 -21.39 11.85 -36.54
C GLN A 187 -22.65 11.69 -37.41
N ALA A 188 -23.84 11.61 -36.81
CA ALA A 188 -25.10 11.53 -37.55
C ALA A 188 -25.32 12.76 -38.45
N ILE A 189 -25.03 13.98 -37.96
CA ILE A 189 -25.10 15.21 -38.77
C ILE A 189 -24.13 15.16 -39.95
N LEU A 190 -22.90 14.67 -39.75
CA LEU A 190 -21.93 14.52 -40.85
C LEU A 190 -22.35 13.44 -41.86
N HIS A 191 -22.95 12.34 -41.40
CA HIS A 191 -23.49 11.28 -42.26
C HIS A 191 -24.70 11.75 -43.08
N GLU A 192 -25.60 12.56 -42.51
CA GLU A 192 -26.74 13.13 -43.23
C GLU A 192 -26.28 14.13 -44.30
N ASN A 193 -25.34 15.01 -43.96
CA ASN A 193 -24.72 15.91 -44.96
C ASN A 193 -24.05 15.15 -46.11
N LEU A 194 -23.41 14.00 -45.82
CA LEU A 194 -22.82 13.13 -46.82
C LEU A 194 -23.90 12.49 -47.71
N SER A 195 -24.98 11.96 -47.12
CA SER A 195 -26.15 11.43 -47.82
C SER A 195 -26.78 12.47 -48.76
N ALA A 196 -26.94 13.71 -48.28
CA ALA A 196 -27.47 14.82 -49.05
C ALA A 196 -26.59 15.18 -50.26
N SER A 197 -25.26 15.32 -50.08
CA SER A 197 -24.34 15.61 -51.17
C SER A 197 -24.27 14.47 -52.21
N GLN A 198 -24.27 13.22 -51.76
CA GLN A 198 -24.34 12.05 -52.65
C GLN A 198 -25.66 12.03 -53.45
N SER A 199 -26.78 12.38 -52.82
CA SER A 199 -28.10 12.47 -53.47
C SER A 199 -28.15 13.61 -54.50
N GLN A 200 -27.58 14.78 -54.19
CA GLN A 200 -27.45 15.88 -55.14
C GLN A 200 -26.57 15.52 -56.34
N ALA A 201 -25.45 14.83 -56.12
CA ALA A 201 -24.60 14.32 -57.20
C ALA A 201 -25.33 13.27 -58.07
N SER A 202 -26.22 12.46 -57.48
CA SER A 202 -27.06 11.49 -58.21
C SER A 202 -28.08 12.20 -59.10
N GLY A 203 -28.85 13.15 -58.56
CA GLY A 203 -29.82 13.94 -59.34
C GLY A 203 -29.15 14.76 -60.46
N ALA A 204 -27.97 15.32 -60.20
CA ALA A 204 -27.19 16.02 -61.23
C ALA A 204 -26.73 15.08 -62.36
N ARG A 205 -26.32 13.83 -62.07
CA ARG A 205 -26.01 12.83 -63.11
C ARG A 205 -27.21 12.49 -63.98
N GLN A 206 -28.41 12.36 -63.38
CA GLN A 206 -29.65 12.11 -64.13
C GLN A 206 -29.99 13.30 -65.06
N GLN A 207 -29.85 14.53 -64.57
CA GLN A 207 -30.00 15.74 -65.39
C GLN A 207 -28.98 15.80 -66.53
N MET A 208 -27.71 15.47 -66.26
CA MET A 208 -26.65 15.41 -67.28
C MET A 208 -26.98 14.40 -68.39
N ALA A 209 -27.40 13.18 -68.03
CA ALA A 209 -27.76 12.15 -68.98
C ALA A 209 -28.95 12.57 -69.88
N ALA A 210 -29.99 13.19 -69.30
CA ALA A 210 -31.12 13.71 -70.07
C ALA A 210 -30.70 14.82 -71.07
N ARG A 211 -29.77 15.71 -70.68
CA ARG A 211 -29.23 16.74 -71.60
C ARG A 211 -28.32 16.13 -72.67
N GLN A 212 -27.51 15.14 -72.34
CA GLN A 212 -26.69 14.39 -73.31
C GLN A 212 -27.56 13.65 -74.34
N GLN A 213 -28.70 13.09 -73.93
CA GLN A 213 -29.67 12.50 -74.86
C GLN A 213 -30.30 13.55 -75.79
N GLN A 214 -30.61 14.76 -75.29
CA GLN A 214 -31.09 15.87 -76.13
C GLN A 214 -30.04 16.32 -77.15
N VAL A 215 -28.77 16.44 -76.74
CA VAL A 215 -27.65 16.74 -77.65
C VAL A 215 -27.51 15.67 -78.74
N ALA A 216 -27.60 14.38 -78.38
CA ALA A 216 -27.51 13.29 -79.34
C ALA A 216 -28.64 13.31 -80.39
N LEU A 217 -29.90 13.55 -79.96
CA LEU A 217 -31.05 13.66 -80.86
C LEU A 217 -30.96 14.87 -81.80
N LEU A 218 -30.55 16.03 -81.29
CA LEU A 218 -30.35 17.22 -82.13
C LEU A 218 -29.17 17.06 -83.09
N THR A 219 -28.12 16.33 -82.70
CA THR A 219 -26.96 16.04 -83.56
C THR A 219 -27.36 15.11 -84.72
N ASP A 220 -28.23 14.13 -84.47
CA ASP A 220 -28.84 13.29 -85.51
C ASP A 220 -29.73 14.12 -86.46
N GLU A 221 -30.64 14.96 -85.95
CA GLU A 221 -31.45 15.84 -86.81
C GLU A 221 -30.56 16.78 -87.65
N LEU A 222 -29.53 17.39 -87.06
CA LEU A 222 -28.58 18.25 -87.76
C LEU A 222 -27.83 17.49 -88.87
N SER A 223 -27.45 16.24 -88.62
CA SER A 223 -26.76 15.40 -89.62
C SER A 223 -27.62 15.14 -90.86
N ARG A 224 -28.94 15.07 -90.68
CA ARG A 224 -29.94 14.90 -91.76
C ARG A 224 -30.29 16.24 -92.42
N LEU A 225 -30.30 17.34 -91.66
CA LEU A 225 -30.59 18.68 -92.17
C LEU A 225 -29.46 19.24 -93.04
N ARG A 226 -28.20 18.94 -92.73
CA ARG A 226 -27.02 19.41 -93.48
C ARG A 226 -27.11 19.18 -95.00
N PRO A 227 -27.27 17.94 -95.53
CA PRO A 227 -27.39 17.72 -96.97
C PRO A 227 -28.59 18.45 -97.59
N LEU A 228 -29.74 18.47 -96.91
CA LEU A 228 -30.93 19.21 -97.38
C LEU A 228 -30.69 20.73 -97.49
N VAL A 229 -29.82 21.29 -96.65
CA VAL A 229 -29.42 22.70 -96.70
C VAL A 229 -28.38 22.97 -97.79
N ASP A 230 -27.42 22.06 -98.00
CA ASP A 230 -26.39 22.20 -99.02
C ASP A 230 -26.91 21.91 -100.46
N GLU A 231 -27.93 21.07 -100.60
CA GLU A 231 -28.73 20.91 -101.82
C GLU A 231 -29.73 22.07 -102.05
N GLY A 232 -29.88 22.99 -101.09
CA GLY A 232 -30.75 24.16 -101.19
C GLY A 232 -32.23 23.93 -100.88
N TYR A 233 -32.63 22.71 -100.49
CA TYR A 233 -34.01 22.36 -100.11
C TYR A 233 -34.43 22.87 -98.72
N ALA A 234 -33.49 23.35 -97.88
CA ALA A 234 -33.78 23.86 -96.54
C ALA A 234 -33.00 25.16 -96.20
N PRO A 235 -33.56 26.08 -95.36
CA PRO A 235 -32.90 27.33 -95.02
C PRO A 235 -31.68 27.16 -94.08
N ARG A 236 -30.55 27.79 -94.42
CA ARG A 236 -29.34 27.84 -93.56
C ARG A 236 -29.58 28.42 -92.17
N THR A 237 -30.60 29.25 -91.98
CA THR A 237 -30.99 29.78 -90.67
C THR A 237 -31.39 28.68 -89.67
N LYS A 238 -32.11 27.63 -90.11
CA LYS A 238 -32.51 26.50 -89.25
C LYS A 238 -31.28 25.69 -88.80
N LEU A 239 -30.29 25.52 -89.69
CA LEU A 239 -29.03 24.85 -89.37
C LEU A 239 -28.25 25.59 -88.30
N PHE A 240 -28.04 26.91 -88.45
CA PHE A 240 -27.34 27.72 -87.44
C PHE A 240 -28.12 27.83 -86.10
N GLU A 241 -29.45 27.71 -86.14
CA GLU A 241 -30.28 27.62 -84.93
C GLU A 241 -30.05 26.31 -84.17
N GLN A 242 -30.03 25.17 -84.86
CA GLN A 242 -29.73 23.87 -84.25
C GLN A 242 -28.28 23.77 -83.75
N GLU A 243 -27.30 24.30 -84.49
CA GLU A 243 -25.90 24.35 -84.05
C GLU A 243 -25.74 25.21 -82.79
N ARG A 244 -26.43 26.35 -82.70
CA ARG A 244 -26.47 27.18 -81.48
C ARG A 244 -27.11 26.44 -80.31
N GLN A 245 -28.22 25.72 -80.54
CA GLN A 245 -28.91 24.95 -79.49
C GLN A 245 -28.06 23.78 -78.97
N ILE A 246 -27.31 23.10 -79.84
CA ILE A 246 -26.35 22.05 -79.46
C ILE A 246 -25.21 22.65 -78.63
N ALA A 247 -24.66 23.80 -79.02
CA ALA A 247 -23.62 24.49 -78.26
C ALA A 247 -24.10 24.93 -76.86
N GLU A 248 -25.31 25.49 -76.76
CA GLU A 248 -25.94 25.87 -75.49
C GLU A 248 -26.13 24.66 -74.56
N LEU A 249 -26.70 23.57 -75.07
CA LEU A 249 -26.88 22.33 -74.29
C LEU A 249 -25.54 21.70 -73.88
N THR A 250 -24.50 21.83 -74.71
CA THR A 250 -23.14 21.35 -74.39
C THR A 250 -22.51 22.15 -73.24
N SER A 251 -22.72 23.48 -73.22
CA SER A 251 -22.34 24.31 -72.06
C SER A 251 -23.07 23.85 -70.80
N VAL A 252 -24.40 23.67 -70.87
CA VAL A 252 -25.20 23.19 -69.73
C VAL A 252 -24.75 21.82 -69.24
N THR A 253 -24.35 20.88 -70.12
CA THR A 253 -23.77 19.60 -69.66
C THR A 253 -22.43 19.78 -68.95
N SER A 254 -21.62 20.76 -69.37
CA SER A 254 -20.33 21.08 -68.74
C SER A 254 -20.51 21.68 -67.35
N ASP A 255 -21.49 22.59 -67.18
CA ASP A 255 -21.85 23.17 -65.88
C ASP A 255 -22.37 22.10 -64.90
N ILE A 256 -23.21 21.19 -65.38
CA ILE A 256 -23.70 20.06 -64.57
C ILE A 256 -22.54 19.11 -64.22
N GLN A 257 -21.61 18.84 -65.14
CA GLN A 257 -20.41 18.03 -64.87
C GLN A 257 -19.52 18.66 -63.80
N ALA A 258 -19.29 19.98 -63.86
CA ALA A 258 -18.57 20.72 -62.83
C ALA A 258 -19.27 20.65 -61.47
N ARG A 259 -20.62 20.75 -61.44
CA ARG A 259 -21.40 20.56 -60.21
C ARG A 259 -21.30 19.13 -59.64
N ILE A 260 -21.32 18.10 -60.49
CA ILE A 260 -21.11 16.71 -60.06
C ILE A 260 -19.72 16.54 -59.44
N ALA A 261 -18.68 17.10 -60.06
CA ALA A 261 -17.32 17.06 -59.53
C ALA A 261 -17.22 17.76 -58.16
N LYS A 262 -17.87 18.92 -57.99
CA LYS A 262 -17.96 19.63 -56.70
C LYS A 262 -18.60 18.75 -55.61
N GLU A 263 -19.78 18.18 -55.84
CA GLU A 263 -20.45 17.35 -54.83
C GLU A 263 -19.69 16.05 -54.52
N VAL A 264 -18.98 15.47 -55.50
CA VAL A 264 -18.06 14.35 -55.24
C VAL A 264 -16.89 14.77 -54.34
N SER A 265 -16.35 15.98 -54.52
CA SER A 265 -15.32 16.54 -53.64
C SER A 265 -15.85 16.80 -52.23
N THR A 266 -17.02 17.43 -52.10
CA THR A 266 -17.71 17.64 -50.80
C THR A 266 -17.95 16.31 -50.08
N SER A 267 -18.41 15.28 -50.81
CA SER A 267 -18.62 13.93 -50.28
C SER A 267 -17.32 13.25 -49.83
N ALA A 268 -16.18 13.53 -50.47
CA ALA A 268 -14.87 13.03 -50.02
C ALA A 268 -14.40 13.76 -48.76
N GLU A 269 -14.55 15.09 -48.71
CA GLU A 269 -14.20 15.91 -47.55
C GLU A 269 -15.02 15.53 -46.30
N LEU A 270 -16.33 15.32 -46.44
CA LEU A 270 -17.21 14.91 -45.34
C LEU A 270 -16.80 13.56 -44.74
N ARG A 271 -16.34 12.60 -45.56
CA ARG A 271 -15.81 11.32 -45.07
C ARG A 271 -14.52 11.52 -44.26
N LEU A 272 -13.63 12.39 -44.70
CA LEU A 272 -12.42 12.73 -43.95
C LEU A 272 -12.78 13.43 -42.62
N ARG A 273 -13.75 14.36 -42.61
CA ARG A 273 -14.26 15.00 -41.38
C ARG A 273 -14.84 14.00 -40.38
N ILE A 274 -15.57 12.96 -40.84
CA ILE A 274 -16.09 11.88 -39.97
C ILE A 274 -14.93 11.10 -39.30
N LEU A 275 -13.92 10.72 -40.08
CA LEU A 275 -12.74 10.00 -39.58
C LEU A 275 -11.92 10.87 -38.61
N GLN A 276 -11.68 12.13 -38.98
CA GLN A 276 -10.99 13.12 -38.16
C GLN A 276 -11.69 13.30 -36.82
N ARG A 277 -13.02 13.49 -36.79
CA ARG A 277 -13.76 13.71 -35.55
C ARG A 277 -13.67 12.51 -34.59
N ARG A 278 -13.69 11.28 -35.13
CA ARG A 278 -13.46 10.07 -34.33
C ARG A 278 -12.04 10.00 -33.77
N GLN A 279 -11.03 10.41 -34.56
CA GLN A 279 -9.63 10.41 -34.15
C GLN A 279 -9.31 11.50 -33.12
N GLU A 280 -9.97 12.66 -33.20
CA GLU A 280 -9.90 13.73 -32.20
C GLU A 280 -10.46 13.27 -30.85
N PHE A 281 -11.66 12.67 -30.85
CA PHE A 281 -12.27 12.10 -29.65
C PHE A 281 -11.37 11.03 -29.00
N LEU A 282 -10.80 10.12 -29.81
CA LEU A 282 -9.84 9.13 -29.30
C LEU A 282 -8.61 9.79 -28.68
N ARG A 283 -8.01 10.79 -29.34
CA ARG A 283 -6.81 11.47 -28.82
C ARG A 283 -7.08 12.20 -27.50
N GLU A 284 -8.25 12.82 -27.37
CA GLU A 284 -8.72 13.43 -26.12
C GLU A 284 -8.82 12.37 -25.02
N VAL A 285 -9.51 11.25 -25.31
CA VAL A 285 -9.72 10.16 -24.34
C VAL A 285 -8.41 9.47 -23.97
N GLU A 286 -7.50 9.21 -24.91
CA GLU A 286 -6.19 8.60 -24.66
C GLU A 286 -5.33 9.42 -23.68
N SER A 287 -5.30 10.75 -23.86
CA SER A 287 -4.62 11.65 -22.90
C SER A 287 -5.27 11.55 -21.52
N LEU A 288 -6.60 11.62 -21.46
CA LEU A 288 -7.35 11.56 -20.20
C LEU A 288 -7.22 10.18 -19.50
N VAL A 289 -7.14 9.07 -20.25
CA VAL A 289 -6.86 7.73 -19.72
C VAL A 289 -5.46 7.69 -19.12
N ALA A 290 -4.45 8.18 -19.82
CA ALA A 290 -3.08 8.21 -19.31
C ALA A 290 -2.98 9.01 -18.01
N ASP A 291 -3.67 10.15 -17.92
CA ASP A 291 -3.68 10.99 -16.72
C ASP A 291 -4.46 10.34 -15.57
N ALA A 292 -5.69 9.88 -15.83
CA ALA A 292 -6.54 9.21 -14.83
C ALA A 292 -5.93 7.89 -14.32
N SER A 293 -5.14 7.20 -15.15
CA SER A 293 -4.41 5.99 -14.74
C SER A 293 -3.31 6.31 -13.74
N ARG A 294 -2.52 7.38 -13.96
CA ARG A 294 -1.47 7.81 -13.02
C ARG A 294 -2.07 8.35 -11.72
N GLU A 295 -3.17 9.11 -11.83
CA GLU A 295 -3.96 9.62 -10.70
C GLU A 295 -4.51 8.47 -9.84
N THR A 296 -5.18 7.49 -10.45
CA THR A 296 -5.76 6.32 -9.76
C THR A 296 -4.68 5.45 -9.10
N ALA A 297 -3.52 5.25 -9.75
CA ALA A 297 -2.41 4.49 -9.18
C ALA A 297 -1.82 5.19 -7.94
N ASN A 298 -1.56 6.50 -8.01
CA ASN A 298 -1.07 7.32 -6.89
C ASN A 298 -2.06 7.30 -5.71
N LEU A 299 -3.36 7.47 -5.98
CA LEU A 299 -4.40 7.45 -4.96
C LEU A 299 -4.56 6.06 -4.31
N ARG A 300 -4.36 4.96 -5.04
CA ARG A 300 -4.37 3.61 -4.47
C ARG A 300 -3.25 3.38 -3.46
N GLU A 301 -2.04 3.81 -3.79
CA GLU A 301 -0.89 3.72 -2.87
C GLU A 301 -1.12 4.56 -1.62
N LYS A 302 -1.54 5.83 -1.78
CA LYS A 302 -1.92 6.70 -0.66
C LYS A 302 -3.04 6.11 0.20
N LEU A 303 -4.04 5.48 -0.42
CA LEU A 303 -5.17 4.88 0.30
C LEU A 303 -4.70 3.71 1.18
N ARG A 304 -3.81 2.85 0.67
CA ARG A 304 -3.19 1.80 1.47
C ARG A 304 -2.37 2.39 2.62
N ASP A 305 -1.56 3.42 2.35
CA ASP A 305 -0.68 4.00 3.37
C ASP A 305 -1.49 4.73 4.46
N ALA A 306 -2.59 5.40 4.10
CA ALA A 306 -3.54 5.99 5.06
C ALA A 306 -4.34 4.92 5.84
N ALA A 307 -4.67 3.78 5.22
CA ALA A 307 -5.27 2.64 5.93
C ALA A 307 -4.30 2.03 6.95
N LEU A 308 -3.01 1.94 6.62
CA LEU A 308 -1.96 1.49 7.56
C LEU A 308 -1.71 2.50 8.69
N GLU A 309 -1.84 3.80 8.45
CA GLU A 309 -1.80 4.81 9.51
C GLU A 309 -3.03 4.73 10.43
N LEU A 310 -4.22 4.48 9.87
CA LEU A 310 -5.46 4.27 10.62
C LEU A 310 -5.40 3.00 11.49
N ASP A 311 -4.94 1.86 10.95
CA ASP A 311 -4.77 0.62 11.70
C ASP A 311 -3.82 0.78 12.90
N ARG A 312 -2.69 1.48 12.68
CA ARG A 312 -1.69 1.79 13.72
C ARG A 312 -2.20 2.65 14.88
N THR A 313 -3.35 3.30 14.76
CA THR A 313 -4.00 3.97 15.90
C THR A 313 -4.37 2.98 17.03
N THR A 314 -4.49 1.68 16.71
CA THR A 314 -4.73 0.60 17.67
C THR A 314 -3.43 -0.14 17.98
N ILE A 315 -2.86 0.08 19.17
CA ILE A 315 -1.60 -0.57 19.58
C ILE A 315 -1.91 -1.92 20.23
N GLN A 316 -1.40 -3.00 19.62
CA GLN A 316 -1.58 -4.37 20.09
C GLN A 316 -0.30 -4.94 20.74
N ALA A 317 -0.45 -5.99 21.55
CA ALA A 317 0.66 -6.70 22.18
C ALA A 317 1.41 -7.58 21.15
N PRO A 318 2.74 -7.40 20.94
CA PRO A 318 3.51 -8.18 19.96
C PRO A 318 4.01 -9.54 20.49
N VAL A 319 3.63 -9.91 21.72
CA VAL A 319 3.82 -11.22 22.37
C VAL A 319 2.78 -11.38 23.48
N SER A 320 2.50 -12.63 23.85
CA SER A 320 1.84 -12.93 25.13
C SER A 320 2.82 -12.69 26.29
N GLY A 321 2.37 -12.06 27.38
CA GLY A 321 3.25 -11.67 28.49
C GLY A 321 2.55 -10.86 29.57
N GLN A 322 3.33 -10.13 30.38
CA GLN A 322 2.84 -9.22 31.41
C GLN A 322 3.22 -7.78 31.06
N VAL A 323 2.27 -6.85 31.17
CA VAL A 323 2.48 -5.41 30.98
C VAL A 323 3.29 -4.88 32.16
N VAL A 324 4.43 -4.25 31.87
CA VAL A 324 5.34 -3.67 32.86
C VAL A 324 5.85 -2.31 32.37
N ALA A 325 6.03 -1.37 33.29
CA ALA A 325 6.45 0.01 33.06
C ALA A 325 5.51 0.80 32.11
N LEU A 326 4.19 0.70 32.32
CA LEU A 326 3.17 1.49 31.63
C LEU A 326 3.36 3.00 31.89
N GLN A 327 3.87 3.73 30.89
CA GLN A 327 4.18 5.17 31.00
C GLN A 327 2.96 6.08 30.84
N VAL A 328 1.85 5.61 30.26
CA VAL A 328 0.62 6.38 30.06
C VAL A 328 -0.54 5.70 30.77
N THR A 329 -1.10 6.38 31.77
CA THR A 329 -2.16 5.85 32.65
C THR A 329 -3.49 6.60 32.54
N THR A 330 -3.56 7.66 31.73
CA THR A 330 -4.73 8.53 31.56
C THR A 330 -4.88 8.92 30.08
N PRO A 331 -6.10 8.97 29.53
CA PRO A 331 -6.36 9.62 28.25
C PRO A 331 -5.94 11.10 28.27
N GLY A 332 -5.44 11.61 27.14
CA GLY A 332 -4.89 12.96 26.99
C GLY A 332 -4.17 13.18 25.66
#